data_AF-A0A2V5STB4-F1
#
_entry.id   AF-A0A2V5STB4-F1
#
_cell.length_a   1.000
_cell.length_b   1.000
_cell.length_c   1.000
_cell.angle_alpha   90.00
_cell.angle_beta   90.00
_cell.angle_gamma   90.00
#
_symmetry.space_group_name_H-M   'P 1'
#
loop_
_entity.id
_entity.type
_entity.pdbx_description
1 polymer ?
#
loop_
_entity_poly.entity_id
_entity_poly.type
_entity_poly.pdbx_seq_one_letter_code
_entity_poly.pdbx_strand_id
1 'polypeptide(L)'
;MRGFAIRKRRPGTSRSFSISRPVRVTRRIRFQRSGAISYKGKFHQGWDKLREETFARQKQLDAIPANAKLTPRDPAFPAWGSASTELRKLYTCQMEVYAGYQENTDHAVGRVVKAIEDMGLAENTLIIYIFGDNGASMEGTENGTFNEMTTLNGIPLTARAAVESN
;
A
#
# COMPACT_ATOMS: atom_id res chain seq x y z
N MET A 1 -8.25 19.06 12.28
CA MET A 1 -9.60 19.68 12.17
C MET A 1 -10.21 19.33 10.83
N ARG A 2 -11.33 18.60 10.82
CA ARG A 2 -12.59 18.87 10.09
C ARG A 2 -13.63 17.94 10.76
N GLY A 3 -14.67 18.56 11.32
CA GLY A 3 -15.60 17.93 12.24
C GLY A 3 -16.60 17.00 11.55
N PHE A 4 -17.10 16.03 12.31
CA PHE A 4 -18.29 15.26 11.97
C PHE A 4 -19.51 16.20 12.01
N ALA A 5 -20.17 16.41 10.89
CA ALA A 5 -21.45 17.10 10.84
C ALA A 5 -22.59 16.07 10.74
N ILE A 6 -23.09 15.60 11.88
CA ILE A 6 -24.36 14.86 11.93
C ILE A 6 -25.48 15.90 12.06
N ARG A 7 -26.09 16.27 10.93
CA ARG A 7 -27.26 17.17 10.92
C ARG A 7 -28.53 16.38 11.26
N LYS A 8 -29.25 16.79 12.31
CA LYS A 8 -30.52 16.19 12.78
C LYS A 8 -31.61 16.26 11.70
N ARG A 9 -32.41 15.19 11.59
CA ARG A 9 -33.45 14.88 10.57
C ARG A 9 -34.62 15.91 10.57
N ARG A 10 -35.10 16.30 9.38
CA ARG A 10 -36.50 16.78 9.19
C ARG A 10 -37.33 15.62 8.60
N PRO A 11 -38.59 15.43 9.00
CA PRO A 11 -39.45 14.38 8.42
C PRO A 11 -39.72 14.64 6.92
N GLY A 12 -39.69 13.60 6.08
CA GLY A 12 -40.20 13.66 4.71
C GLY A 12 -39.21 13.91 3.56
N THR A 13 -37.91 14.14 3.82
CA THR A 13 -36.91 14.32 2.75
C THR A 13 -35.90 13.17 2.71
N SER A 14 -35.74 12.49 1.56
CA SER A 14 -34.54 11.69 1.31
C SER A 14 -33.33 12.64 1.27
N ARG A 15 -32.25 12.30 1.98
CA ARG A 15 -30.99 13.05 1.90
C ARG A 15 -29.91 12.12 1.39
N SER A 16 -29.14 12.62 0.44
CA SER A 16 -27.84 12.07 0.09
C SER A 16 -26.86 12.32 1.23
N PHE A 17 -25.98 11.34 1.48
CA PHE A 17 -24.88 11.43 2.44
C PHE A 17 -23.57 11.25 1.69
N SER A 18 -22.55 12.00 2.10
CA SER A 18 -21.18 11.87 1.62
C SER A 18 -20.31 11.35 2.76
N ILE A 19 -19.62 10.24 2.54
CA ILE A 19 -18.68 9.64 3.49
C ILE A 19 -17.29 9.73 2.87
N SER A 20 -16.38 10.46 3.53
CA SER A 20 -14.96 10.50 3.17
C SER A 20 -14.16 9.88 4.30
N ARG A 21 -13.46 8.77 4.03
CA ARG A 21 -12.58 8.11 5.01
C ARG A 21 -11.15 8.07 4.49
N PRO A 22 -10.29 9.05 4.85
CA PRO A 22 -8.87 8.91 4.60
C PRO A 22 -8.32 7.80 5.48
N VAL A 23 -7.67 6.81 4.88
CA VAL A 23 -6.83 5.85 5.62
C VAL A 23 -5.47 6.51 5.76
N ARG A 24 -5.15 7.01 6.96
CA ARG A 24 -3.87 7.66 7.25
C ARG A 24 -2.83 6.60 7.64
N VAL A 25 -1.71 6.56 6.94
CA VAL A 25 -0.49 5.89 7.38
C VAL A 25 0.31 6.89 8.21
N THR A 26 0.30 6.73 9.53
CA THR A 26 1.31 7.33 10.42
C THR A 26 1.41 6.50 11.70
N ARG A 27 2.64 6.15 12.10
CA ARG A 27 3.12 5.44 13.31
C ARG A 27 3.43 3.95 13.13
N ARG A 28 4.73 3.64 13.31
CA ARG A 28 5.38 2.35 13.61
C ARG A 28 4.54 1.13 13.20
N ILE A 29 4.86 0.52 12.06
CA ILE A 29 4.25 -0.73 11.61
C ILE A 29 4.58 -1.83 12.64
N ARG A 30 3.73 -1.99 13.65
CA ARG A 30 3.63 -3.19 14.47
C ARG A 30 2.32 -3.86 14.10
N PHE A 31 2.41 -4.91 13.30
CA PHE A 31 1.25 -5.71 12.91
C PHE A 31 0.70 -6.43 14.14
N GLN A 32 -0.55 -6.16 14.53
CA GLN A 32 -1.28 -7.03 15.44
C GLN A 32 -1.51 -8.37 14.73
N ARG A 33 -0.94 -9.45 15.28
CA ARG A 33 -0.98 -10.84 14.80
C ARG A 33 -2.38 -11.49 14.76
N SER A 34 -3.47 -10.75 14.58
CA SER A 34 -4.80 -11.34 14.46
C SER A 34 -5.15 -11.57 12.99
N GLY A 35 -4.86 -12.77 12.46
CA GLY A 35 -5.33 -13.26 11.15
C GLY A 35 -4.39 -13.07 9.97
N ALA A 36 -3.06 -13.06 10.19
CA ALA A 36 -2.06 -12.69 9.19
C ALA A 36 -2.10 -13.56 7.92
N ILE A 37 -2.60 -13.00 6.82
CA ILE A 37 -2.27 -13.50 5.49
C ILE A 37 -0.77 -13.30 5.31
N SER A 38 -0.04 -14.42 5.27
CA SER A 38 1.42 -14.42 5.22
C SER A 38 1.87 -14.49 3.78
N TYR A 39 2.54 -13.43 3.34
CA TYR A 39 3.19 -13.36 2.04
C TYR A 39 4.57 -14.03 2.03
N LYS A 40 4.88 -14.87 3.03
CA LYS A 40 6.20 -15.45 3.22
C LYS A 40 6.74 -16.11 1.96
N GLY A 41 7.89 -15.63 1.50
CA GLY A 41 8.61 -16.11 0.32
C GLY A 41 8.03 -15.69 -1.02
N LYS A 42 6.96 -14.88 -1.06
CA LYS A 42 6.33 -14.43 -2.33
C LYS A 42 7.14 -13.37 -3.08
N PHE A 43 8.14 -12.78 -2.42
CA PHE A 43 8.91 -11.65 -2.94
C PHE A 43 10.43 -11.92 -3.01
N HIS A 44 10.87 -13.18 -2.86
CA HIS A 44 12.30 -13.55 -2.94
C HIS A 44 12.94 -13.25 -4.31
N GLN A 45 12.13 -13.17 -5.36
CA GLN A 45 12.56 -12.82 -6.72
C GLN A 45 13.01 -11.36 -6.86
N GLY A 46 12.66 -10.49 -5.90
CA GLY A 46 13.08 -9.10 -5.87
C GLY A 46 12.34 -8.17 -6.83
N TRP A 47 12.59 -6.87 -6.69
CA TRP A 47 11.88 -5.83 -7.45
C TRP A 47 12.16 -5.89 -8.96
N ASP A 48 13.34 -6.33 -9.37
CA ASP A 48 13.71 -6.44 -10.79
C ASP A 48 12.84 -7.47 -11.50
N LYS A 49 12.53 -8.59 -10.84
CA LYS A 49 11.61 -9.59 -11.42
C LYS A 49 10.15 -9.18 -11.24
N LEU A 50 9.81 -8.66 -10.07
CA LEU A 50 8.44 -8.24 -9.75
C LEU A 50 7.93 -7.20 -10.75
N ARG A 51 8.75 -6.23 -11.16
CA ARG A 51 8.33 -5.22 -12.15
C ARG A 51 8.01 -5.81 -13.52
N GLU A 52 8.73 -6.86 -13.95
CA GLU A 52 8.43 -7.57 -15.20
C GLU A 52 7.09 -8.29 -15.10
N GLU A 53 6.86 -9.00 -13.98
CA GLU A 53 5.62 -9.72 -13.70
C GLU A 53 4.41 -8.78 -13.62
N THR A 54 4.55 -7.65 -12.92
CA THR A 54 3.52 -6.62 -12.83
C THR A 54 3.22 -6.03 -14.20
N PHE A 55 4.23 -5.69 -14.99
CA PHE A 55 4.05 -5.11 -16.32
C PHE A 55 3.35 -6.08 -17.28
N ALA A 56 3.74 -7.36 -17.27
CA ALA A 56 3.08 -8.40 -18.05
C ALA A 56 1.61 -8.57 -17.65
N ARG A 57 1.31 -8.57 -16.34
CA ARG A 57 -0.06 -8.67 -15.83
C ARG A 57 -0.90 -7.44 -16.17
N GLN A 58 -0.33 -6.24 -16.10
CA GLN A 58 -1.01 -5.02 -16.51
C GLN A 58 -1.43 -5.05 -17.98
N LYS A 59 -0.60 -5.63 -18.86
CA LYS A 59 -0.99 -5.86 -20.26
C LYS A 59 -2.11 -6.89 -20.40
N GLN A 60 -2.05 -8.00 -19.66
CA GLN A 60 -3.09 -9.03 -19.69
C GLN A 60 -4.45 -8.54 -19.20
N LEU A 61 -4.47 -7.53 -18.33
CA LEU A 61 -5.68 -6.91 -17.77
C LEU A 61 -6.14 -5.69 -18.58
N ASP A 62 -5.51 -5.39 -19.73
CA ASP A 62 -5.76 -4.18 -20.53
C ASP A 62 -5.65 -2.86 -19.73
N ALA A 63 -4.91 -2.86 -18.62
CA ALA A 63 -4.69 -1.69 -17.78
C ALA A 63 -3.67 -0.71 -18.40
N ILE A 64 -2.82 -1.21 -19.30
CA ILE A 64 -1.86 -0.42 -20.09
C ILE A 64 -1.91 -0.87 -21.56
N PRO A 65 -1.51 -0.01 -22.52
CA PRO A 65 -1.49 -0.39 -23.93
C PRO A 65 -0.63 -1.62 -24.23
N ALA A 66 -1.09 -2.49 -25.13
CA ALA A 66 -0.36 -3.69 -25.54
C ALA A 66 1.05 -3.39 -26.11
N ASN A 67 1.20 -2.24 -26.78
CA ASN A 67 2.47 -1.75 -27.33
C ASN A 67 3.34 -0.99 -26.33
N ALA A 68 2.92 -0.84 -25.06
CA ALA A 68 3.73 -0.22 -24.03
C ALA A 68 5.07 -0.95 -23.87
N LYS A 69 6.13 -0.19 -23.55
CA LYS A 69 7.47 -0.71 -23.29
C LYS A 69 7.82 -0.52 -21.82
N LEU A 70 8.35 -1.56 -21.19
CA LEU A 70 8.87 -1.44 -19.83
C LEU A 70 10.10 -0.52 -19.86
N THR A 71 10.11 0.49 -19.00
CA THR A 71 11.24 1.42 -18.88
C THR A 71 12.47 0.69 -18.35
N PRO A 72 13.69 1.12 -18.71
CA PRO A 72 14.90 0.61 -18.06
C PRO A 72 14.85 0.84 -16.54
N ARG A 73 15.65 0.10 -15.77
CA ARG A 73 15.85 0.42 -14.35
C ARG A 73 16.60 1.75 -14.26
N ASP A 74 16.11 2.61 -13.39
CA ASP A 74 16.79 3.85 -13.06
C ASP A 74 18.14 3.53 -12.39
N PRO A 75 19.27 4.04 -12.91
CA PRO A 75 20.60 3.76 -12.36
C PRO A 75 20.78 4.21 -10.92
N ALA A 76 19.94 5.13 -10.41
CA ALA A 76 19.97 5.57 -9.01
C ALA A 76 19.56 4.47 -8.03
N PHE A 77 18.87 3.41 -8.47
CA PHE A 77 18.49 2.28 -7.62
C PHE A 77 19.38 1.07 -7.91
N PRO A 78 19.96 0.42 -6.90
CA PRO A 78 20.77 -0.78 -7.11
C PRO A 78 19.96 -1.91 -7.76
N ALA A 79 20.65 -2.84 -8.43
CA ALA A 79 20.01 -4.06 -8.90
C ALA A 79 19.65 -4.94 -7.69
N TRP A 80 18.60 -5.74 -7.79
CA TRP A 80 18.28 -6.73 -6.75
C TRP A 80 19.46 -7.66 -6.49
N GLY A 81 20.14 -8.07 -7.56
CA GLY A 81 21.31 -8.95 -7.49
C GLY A 81 22.54 -8.35 -6.82
N SER A 82 22.63 -7.01 -6.68
CA SER A 82 23.75 -6.36 -5.99
C SER A 82 23.54 -6.22 -4.49
N ALA A 83 22.33 -6.47 -3.98
CA ALA A 83 22.07 -6.40 -2.54
C ALA A 83 22.63 -7.63 -1.81
N SER A 84 23.17 -7.41 -0.60
CA SER A 84 23.62 -8.50 0.27
C SER A 84 22.47 -9.44 0.63
N THR A 85 22.79 -10.66 1.05
CA THR A 85 21.76 -11.64 1.47
C THR A 85 20.91 -11.09 2.61
N GLU A 86 21.50 -10.31 3.51
CA GLU A 86 20.83 -9.78 4.71
C GLU A 86 19.87 -8.65 4.32
N LEU A 87 20.28 -7.79 3.39
CA LEU A 87 19.40 -6.77 2.81
C LEU A 87 18.26 -7.39 2.00
N ARG A 88 18.53 -8.41 1.19
CA ARG A 88 17.48 -9.11 0.43
C ARG A 88 16.42 -9.74 1.36
N LYS A 89 16.83 -10.33 2.49
CA LYS A 89 15.90 -10.82 3.51
C LYS A 89 15.07 -9.69 4.11
N LEU A 90 15.71 -8.57 4.45
CA LEU A 90 15.04 -7.38 4.98
C LEU A 90 14.00 -6.83 4.01
N TYR A 91 14.37 -6.57 2.76
CA TYR A 91 13.47 -6.02 1.74
C TYR A 91 12.31 -6.96 1.42
N THR A 92 12.57 -8.27 1.37
CA THR A 92 11.50 -9.27 1.21
C THR A 92 10.50 -9.15 2.35
N CYS A 93 10.98 -9.18 3.60
CA CYS A 93 10.13 -9.03 4.78
C CYS A 93 9.31 -7.72 4.73
N GLN A 94 9.94 -6.61 4.38
CA GLN A 94 9.25 -5.32 4.23
C GLN A 94 8.14 -5.38 3.16
N MET A 95 8.40 -6.02 2.01
CA MET A 95 7.38 -6.18 0.96
C MET A 95 6.26 -7.13 1.37
N GLU A 96 6.56 -8.19 2.13
CA GLU A 96 5.56 -9.09 2.70
C GLU A 96 4.62 -8.37 3.68
N VAL A 97 5.20 -7.54 4.55
CA VAL A 97 4.45 -6.71 5.49
C VAL A 97 3.60 -5.68 4.75
N TYR A 98 4.16 -5.05 3.71
CA TYR A 98 3.43 -4.12 2.86
C TYR A 98 2.24 -4.78 2.16
N ALA A 99 2.42 -5.96 1.58
CA ALA A 99 1.34 -6.72 0.93
C ALA A 99 0.24 -7.11 1.94
N GLY A 100 0.62 -7.58 3.13
CA GLY A 100 -0.33 -7.90 4.20
C GLY A 100 -1.11 -6.66 4.69
N TYR A 101 -0.47 -5.49 4.73
CA TYR A 101 -1.16 -4.24 5.04
C TYR A 101 -2.21 -3.87 3.99
N GLN A 102 -1.89 -4.04 2.70
CA GLN A 102 -2.82 -3.71 1.62
C GLN A 102 -4.02 -4.65 1.60
N GLU A 103 -3.82 -5.95 1.81
CA GLU A 103 -4.92 -6.90 1.89
C GLU A 103 -5.82 -6.66 3.12
N ASN A 104 -5.24 -6.33 4.28
CA ASN A 104 -6.04 -5.96 5.44
C ASN A 104 -6.84 -4.67 5.20
N THR A 105 -6.29 -3.72 4.45
CA THR A 105 -7.00 -2.49 4.05
C THR A 105 -8.17 -2.82 3.13
N ASP A 106 -7.93 -3.66 2.12
CA ASP A 106 -8.98 -4.14 1.20
C ASP A 106 -10.10 -4.88 1.94
N HIS A 107 -9.76 -5.79 2.86
CA HIS A 107 -10.73 -6.46 3.71
C HIS A 107 -11.57 -5.48 4.54
N ALA A 108 -10.95 -4.43 5.10
CA ALA A 108 -11.67 -3.40 5.85
C ALA A 108 -12.60 -2.56 4.95
N VAL A 109 -12.20 -2.27 3.72
CA VAL A 109 -13.04 -1.61 2.71
C VAL A 109 -14.21 -2.51 2.31
N GLY A 110 -13.96 -3.79 2.05
CA GLY A 110 -14.98 -4.79 1.73
C GLY A 110 -16.08 -4.87 2.79
N ARG A 111 -15.75 -4.74 4.08
CA ARG A 111 -16.75 -4.65 5.16
C ARG A 111 -17.67 -3.43 5.04
N VAL A 112 -17.16 -2.30 4.58
CA VAL A 112 -17.97 -1.09 4.35
C VAL A 112 -18.88 -1.29 3.15
N VAL A 113 -18.35 -1.82 2.05
CA VAL A 113 -19.14 -2.13 0.84
C VAL A 113 -20.25 -3.12 1.16
N LYS A 114 -19.93 -4.21 1.86
CA LYS A 114 -20.90 -5.21 2.29
C LYS A 114 -22.00 -4.63 3.16
N ALA A 115 -21.67 -3.70 4.07
CA ALA A 115 -22.68 -3.03 4.88
C ALA A 115 -23.63 -2.16 4.03
N ILE A 116 -23.13 -1.50 2.97
CA ILE A 116 -23.95 -0.72 2.03
C ILE A 116 -24.90 -1.65 1.25
N GLU A 117 -24.41 -2.80 0.81
CA GLU A 117 -25.20 -3.85 0.15
C GLU A 117 -26.30 -4.38 1.06
N ASP A 118 -25.97 -4.72 2.32
CA ASP A 118 -26.92 -5.24 3.30
C ASP A 118 -28.04 -4.26 3.66
N MET A 119 -27.78 -2.96 3.50
CA MET A 119 -28.80 -1.90 3.65
C MET A 119 -29.68 -1.73 2.40
N GLY A 120 -29.42 -2.46 1.31
CA GLY A 120 -30.12 -2.30 0.03
C GLY A 120 -29.81 -0.97 -0.68
N LEU A 121 -28.65 -0.36 -0.40
CA LEU A 121 -28.27 0.95 -0.91
C LEU A 121 -27.23 0.92 -2.04
N ALA A 122 -26.74 -0.27 -2.42
CA ALA A 122 -25.64 -0.42 -3.38
C ALA A 122 -25.91 0.29 -4.71
N GLU A 123 -27.09 0.07 -5.32
CA GLU A 123 -27.47 0.66 -6.62
C GLU A 123 -27.56 2.19 -6.62
N ASN A 124 -27.75 2.80 -5.45
CA ASN A 124 -27.83 4.26 -5.29
C ASN A 124 -26.59 4.83 -4.57
N THR A 125 -25.47 4.11 -4.62
CA THR A 125 -24.21 4.53 -4.00
C THR A 125 -23.10 4.60 -5.05
N LEU A 126 -22.58 5.80 -5.30
CA LEU A 126 -21.33 5.98 -6.05
C LEU A 126 -20.15 5.73 -5.11
N ILE A 127 -19.33 4.73 -5.43
CA ILE A 127 -18.09 4.42 -4.73
C ILE A 127 -16.91 4.87 -5.58
N ILE A 128 -16.07 5.73 -5.02
CA ILE A 128 -14.79 6.13 -5.63
C ILE A 128 -13.68 5.57 -4.75
N TYR A 129 -12.93 4.61 -5.28
CA TYR A 129 -11.78 4.01 -4.59
C TYR A 129 -10.48 4.56 -5.16
N ILE A 130 -9.73 5.28 -4.32
CA ILE A 130 -8.43 5.85 -4.68
C ILE A 130 -7.37 5.12 -3.85
N PHE A 131 -6.50 4.38 -4.53
CA PHE A 131 -5.45 3.62 -3.90
C PHE A 131 -4.15 4.45 -3.83
N GLY A 132 -3.96 5.11 -2.68
CA GLY A 132 -2.86 6.06 -2.46
C GLY A 132 -3.19 7.48 -2.93
N ASP A 133 -2.55 8.47 -2.33
CA ASP A 133 -2.62 9.89 -2.73
C ASP A 133 -1.46 10.32 -3.63
N ASN A 134 -0.41 9.49 -3.72
CA ASN A 134 0.74 9.64 -4.61
C ASN A 134 1.34 8.28 -5.04
N GLY A 135 2.42 8.32 -5.82
CA GLY A 135 3.19 7.12 -6.20
C GLY A 135 3.89 6.45 -5.01
N ALA A 136 4.58 5.33 -5.25
CA ALA A 136 5.27 4.59 -4.19
C ALA A 136 6.28 5.48 -3.43
N SER A 137 6.34 5.29 -2.12
CA SER A 137 7.17 6.05 -1.18
C SER A 137 8.67 5.94 -1.49
N MET A 138 9.37 7.07 -1.49
CA MET A 138 10.84 7.14 -1.66
C MET A 138 11.57 7.14 -0.31
N GLU A 139 10.83 7.28 0.79
CA GLU A 139 11.33 7.36 2.16
C GLU A 139 12.08 6.09 2.62
N GLY A 140 11.90 4.99 1.90
CA GLY A 140 12.67 3.74 2.06
C GLY A 140 14.15 3.87 1.74
N THR A 141 14.58 4.83 0.92
CA THR A 141 15.97 4.95 0.43
C THR A 141 16.49 3.65 -0.20
N GLU A 142 17.80 3.55 -0.45
CA GLU A 142 18.43 2.31 -0.90
C GLU A 142 18.54 1.25 0.20
N ASN A 143 18.51 1.63 1.48
CA ASN A 143 18.79 0.74 2.62
C ASN A 143 17.52 0.17 3.28
N GLY A 144 16.34 0.58 2.83
CA GLY A 144 15.08 0.35 3.52
C GLY A 144 14.93 1.29 4.73
N THR A 145 13.69 1.44 5.21
CA THR A 145 13.41 2.22 6.43
C THR A 145 12.39 1.49 7.31
N PHE A 146 12.59 1.56 8.63
CA PHE A 146 11.58 1.17 9.62
C PHE A 146 10.86 2.39 10.20
N ASN A 147 11.32 3.60 9.86
CA ASN A 147 10.79 4.87 10.36
C ASN A 147 11.06 5.99 9.36
N GLU A 148 10.04 6.36 8.58
CA GLU A 148 10.08 7.46 7.60
C GLU A 148 10.59 8.79 8.19
N MET A 149 10.37 9.01 9.50
CA MET A 149 10.85 10.23 10.16
C MET A 149 12.37 10.34 10.18
N THR A 150 13.11 9.24 10.08
CA THR A 150 14.58 9.30 9.96
C THR A 150 14.96 10.00 8.65
N THR A 151 14.41 9.53 7.53
CA THR A 151 14.60 10.12 6.20
C THR A 151 14.13 11.58 6.14
N LEU A 152 12.93 11.88 6.66
CA LEU A 152 12.38 13.25 6.64
C LEU A 152 13.17 14.26 7.47
N ASN A 153 13.90 13.81 8.50
CA ASN A 153 14.77 14.66 9.31
C ASN A 153 16.24 14.64 8.83
N GLY A 154 16.54 14.02 7.68
CA GLY A 154 17.90 13.93 7.15
C GLY A 154 18.84 13.04 7.96
N ILE A 155 18.29 12.10 8.74
CA ILE A 155 19.08 11.13 9.52
C ILE A 155 19.29 9.89 8.62
N PRO A 156 20.52 9.65 8.15
CA PRO A 156 20.79 8.54 7.24
C PRO A 156 20.68 7.19 7.97
N LEU A 157 19.86 6.29 7.44
CA LEU A 157 19.86 4.89 7.84
C LEU A 157 20.86 4.12 6.98
N THR A 158 21.90 3.58 7.62
CA THR A 158 22.85 2.67 6.95
C THR A 158 22.22 1.29 6.77
N ALA A 159 22.69 0.53 5.78
CA ALA A 159 22.31 -0.88 5.58
C ALA A 159 22.42 -1.70 6.88
N ARG A 160 23.51 -1.51 7.64
CA ARG A 160 23.73 -2.18 8.92
C ARG A 160 22.65 -1.81 9.94
N ALA A 161 22.40 -0.51 10.13
CA ALA A 161 21.38 -0.04 11.07
C ALA A 161 19.98 -0.52 10.69
N ALA A 162 19.66 -0.59 9.40
CA ALA A 162 18.37 -1.08 8.90
C ALA A 162 18.16 -2.58 9.20
N VAL A 163 19.22 -3.38 9.08
CA VAL A 163 19.21 -4.82 9.42
C VAL A 163 19.16 -5.04 10.93
N GLU A 164 19.96 -4.33 11.73
CA GLU A 164 20.02 -4.52 13.19
C GLU A 164 18.74 -4.05 13.91
N SER A 165 17.92 -3.21 13.28
CA SER A 165 16.69 -2.66 13.87
C SER A 165 15.44 -3.49 13.64
N ASN A 166 15.53 -4.65 12.95
CA ASN A 166 14.43 -5.57 12.65
C ASN A 166 14.68 -6.96 13.24
#